data_AF-A0A2R6L8G6-F1
#
_entry.id   AF-A0A2R6L8G6-F1
#
_cell.length_a   1.000
_cell.length_b   1.000
_cell.length_c   1.000
_cell.angle_alpha   90.00
_cell.angle_beta   90.00
_cell.angle_gamma   90.00
#
_symmetry.space_group_name_H-M   'P 1'
#
loop_
_entity.id
_entity.type
_entity.pdbx_description
1 polymer ?
#
loop_
_entity_poly.entity_id
_entity_poly.type
_entity_poly.pdbx_seq_one_letter_code
_entity_poly.pdbx_strand_id
1 'polypeptide(L)'
;MSDSGDEEGFGGEGLQVELFHAETDREPGDTNKQFSIGSRRLLDVHPQVFTISAVIIVAFIALSLAFPTRAGELYNNVRTGISDVFGWFFILVANLFIIFMVYLALSKYGNIRLGGVDADKEFSDISWVAMLFSAGMGIGLMFFGV
;
A
#
# COMPACT_ATOMS: atom_id res chain seq x y z
N MET A 1 -35.61 45.30 1.28
CA MET A 1 -35.32 45.31 2.73
C MET A 1 -35.26 43.85 3.15
N SER A 2 -34.14 43.22 3.43
CA SER A 2 -32.71 43.56 3.55
C SER A 2 -32.01 42.19 3.42
N ASP A 3 -31.25 41.94 2.36
CA ASP A 3 -29.79 41.91 2.43
C ASP A 3 -29.19 41.65 3.82
N SER A 4 -28.61 40.47 4.01
CA SER A 4 -27.51 40.23 4.95
C SER A 4 -26.91 38.83 4.76
N GLY A 5 -25.78 38.79 4.04
CA GLY A 5 -24.66 37.94 4.45
C GLY A 5 -24.41 36.69 3.63
N ASP A 6 -24.02 36.86 2.36
CA ASP A 6 -23.01 35.99 1.77
C ASP A 6 -21.72 36.15 2.59
N GLU A 7 -21.59 35.40 3.68
CA GLU A 7 -20.31 35.20 4.34
C GLU A 7 -19.52 34.19 3.52
N GLU A 8 -18.94 34.68 2.42
CA GLU A 8 -17.76 34.09 1.81
C GLU A 8 -16.68 34.00 2.89
N GLY A 9 -16.66 32.87 3.59
CA GLY A 9 -15.53 32.42 4.38
C GLY A 9 -14.38 32.10 3.45
N PHE A 10 -13.71 33.13 2.92
CA PHE A 10 -12.38 33.05 2.31
C PHE A 10 -11.33 32.82 3.42
N GLY A 11 -11.56 31.76 4.21
CA GLY A 11 -10.67 31.28 5.25
C GLY A 11 -10.00 30.02 4.73
N GLY A 12 -8.69 29.90 4.96
CA GLY A 12 -7.88 28.77 4.48
C GLY A 12 -8.34 27.38 4.96
N GLU A 13 -9.34 27.29 5.85
CA GLU A 13 -9.99 26.04 6.26
C GLU A 13 -10.91 25.48 5.16
N GLY A 14 -11.71 26.31 4.48
CA GLY A 14 -12.61 25.85 3.39
C GLY A 14 -11.85 25.39 2.15
N LEU A 15 -10.79 26.12 1.79
CA LEU A 15 -9.94 25.79 0.63
C LEU A 15 -9.18 24.47 0.81
N GLN A 16 -8.83 24.11 2.05
CA GLN A 16 -8.18 22.84 2.35
C GLN A 16 -9.17 21.68 2.20
N VAL A 17 -10.39 21.83 2.74
CA VAL A 17 -11.45 20.82 2.63
C VAL A 17 -11.84 20.59 1.16
N GLU A 18 -11.98 21.65 0.37
CA GLU A 18 -12.30 21.58 -1.06
C GLU A 18 -11.17 20.98 -1.92
N LEU A 19 -9.89 21.26 -1.57
CA LEU A 19 -8.73 20.68 -2.27
C LEU A 19 -8.54 19.17 -1.96
N PHE A 20 -8.88 18.72 -0.75
CA PHE A 20 -8.82 17.30 -0.37
C PHE A 20 -10.06 16.50 -0.79
N HIS A 21 -11.19 17.18 -1.01
CA HIS A 21 -12.43 16.61 -1.57
C HIS A 21 -12.72 17.19 -2.96
N ALA A 22 -11.70 17.26 -3.82
CA ALA A 22 -11.93 17.51 -5.23
C ALA A 22 -12.94 16.47 -5.74
N GLU A 23 -14.13 16.93 -6.14
CA GLU A 23 -15.15 16.10 -6.78
C GLU A 23 -14.55 15.52 -8.05
N THR A 24 -13.96 14.33 -7.91
CA THR A 24 -13.49 13.56 -9.03
C THR A 24 -14.71 12.87 -9.62
N ASP A 25 -14.96 13.06 -10.92
CA ASP A 25 -15.99 12.33 -11.69
C ASP A 25 -15.74 10.81 -11.76
N ARG A 26 -14.77 10.30 -10.99
CA ARG A 26 -14.39 8.90 -10.92
C ARG A 26 -14.60 8.34 -9.53
N GLU A 27 -15.41 7.29 -9.44
CA GLU A 27 -15.56 6.47 -8.25
C GLU A 27 -14.49 5.36 -8.23
N PRO A 28 -14.02 4.94 -7.03
CA PRO A 28 -13.12 3.81 -6.91
C PRO A 28 -13.72 2.52 -7.50
N GLY A 29 -13.18 2.07 -8.62
CA GLY A 29 -13.60 0.84 -9.29
C GLY A 29 -14.27 1.02 -10.66
N ASP A 30 -14.44 2.26 -11.14
CA ASP A 30 -15.12 2.55 -12.42
C ASP A 30 -14.54 1.83 -13.65
N THR A 31 -13.25 1.53 -13.64
CA THR A 31 -12.56 0.86 -14.75
C THR A 31 -12.53 -0.66 -14.62
N ASN A 32 -13.08 -1.21 -13.53
CA ASN A 32 -13.04 -2.63 -13.27
C ASN A 32 -14.10 -3.38 -14.07
N LYS A 33 -13.78 -4.61 -14.44
CA LYS A 33 -14.76 -5.52 -15.02
C LYS A 33 -15.34 -6.38 -13.91
N GLN A 34 -16.65 -6.25 -13.71
CA GLN A 34 -17.37 -7.04 -12.75
C GLN A 34 -17.83 -8.35 -13.38
N PHE A 35 -17.32 -9.46 -12.86
CA PHE A 35 -17.69 -10.80 -13.29
C PHE A 35 -18.78 -11.33 -12.34
N SER A 36 -20.00 -11.46 -12.86
CA SER A 36 -21.15 -12.03 -12.15
C SER A 36 -21.50 -13.41 -12.71
N ILE A 37 -21.58 -14.42 -11.85
CA ILE A 37 -22.20 -15.71 -12.18
C ILE A 37 -23.60 -15.74 -11.53
N GLY A 38 -24.65 -15.83 -12.35
CA GLY A 38 -26.03 -15.72 -11.84
C GLY A 38 -26.31 -14.40 -11.12
N SER A 39 -26.96 -14.43 -9.95
CA SER A 39 -27.29 -13.25 -9.14
C SER A 39 -26.17 -12.77 -8.20
N ARG A 40 -24.99 -13.40 -8.16
CA ARG A 40 -23.88 -12.98 -7.27
C ARG A 40 -22.78 -12.27 -8.05
N ARG A 41 -22.45 -11.05 -7.64
CA ARG A 41 -21.22 -10.35 -8.02
C ARG A 41 -20.05 -11.04 -7.29
N LEU A 42 -19.20 -11.74 -8.03
CA LEU A 42 -18.16 -12.60 -7.47
C LEU A 42 -16.78 -11.97 -7.53
N LEU A 43 -16.45 -11.31 -8.64
CA LEU A 43 -15.13 -10.72 -8.84
C LEU A 43 -15.27 -9.33 -9.44
N ASP A 44 -14.58 -8.38 -8.83
CA ASP A 44 -14.42 -7.02 -9.30
C ASP A 44 -12.93 -6.82 -9.55
N VAL A 45 -12.52 -6.86 -10.82
CA VAL A 45 -11.10 -6.91 -11.19
C VAL A 45 -10.75 -5.86 -12.23
N HIS A 46 -9.65 -5.16 -11.99
CA HIS A 46 -9.05 -4.27 -12.97
C HIS A 46 -8.43 -5.12 -14.10
N PRO A 47 -8.96 -5.06 -15.34
CA PRO A 47 -8.67 -6.08 -16.34
C PRO A 47 -7.20 -6.08 -16.79
N GLN A 48 -6.56 -4.93 -16.85
CA GLN A 48 -5.16 -4.81 -17.27
C GLN A 48 -4.21 -5.38 -16.21
N VAL A 49 -4.34 -4.94 -14.96
CA VAL A 49 -3.45 -5.35 -13.86
C VAL A 49 -3.64 -6.83 -13.54
N PHE A 50 -4.90 -7.27 -13.40
CA PHE A 50 -5.19 -8.65 -13.05
C PHE A 50 -4.68 -9.63 -14.11
N THR A 51 -4.99 -9.41 -15.38
CA THR A 51 -4.60 -10.34 -16.45
C THR A 51 -3.09 -10.38 -16.65
N ILE A 52 -2.40 -9.24 -16.65
CA ILE A 52 -0.94 -9.22 -16.84
C ILE A 52 -0.24 -9.91 -15.66
N SER A 53 -0.58 -9.56 -14.42
CA SER A 53 0.01 -10.19 -13.24
C SER A 53 -0.27 -11.69 -13.18
N ALA A 54 -1.50 -12.12 -13.47
CA ALA A 54 -1.87 -13.54 -13.46
C ALA A 54 -1.09 -14.34 -14.51
N VAL A 55 -0.97 -13.82 -15.74
CA VAL A 55 -0.21 -14.46 -16.82
C VAL A 55 1.26 -14.58 -16.44
N ILE A 56 1.86 -13.51 -15.90
CA ILE A 56 3.27 -13.53 -15.47
C ILE A 56 3.48 -14.58 -14.37
N ILE A 57 2.62 -14.63 -13.36
CA ILE A 57 2.73 -15.59 -12.25
C ILE A 57 2.58 -17.03 -12.77
N VAL A 58 1.56 -17.31 -13.58
CA VAL A 58 1.33 -18.66 -14.12
C VAL A 58 2.47 -19.10 -15.03
N ALA A 59 2.96 -18.22 -15.90
CA ALA A 59 4.11 -18.50 -16.75
C ALA A 59 5.37 -18.76 -15.93
N PHE A 60 5.62 -17.96 -14.90
CA PHE A 60 6.76 -18.14 -14.00
C PHE A 60 6.70 -19.52 -13.33
N ILE A 61 5.57 -19.87 -12.71
CA ILE A 61 5.36 -21.18 -12.07
C ILE A 61 5.54 -22.32 -13.08
N ALA A 62 4.93 -22.23 -14.26
CA ALA A 62 5.01 -23.27 -15.27
C ALA A 62 6.46 -23.51 -15.74
N LEU A 63 7.23 -22.44 -15.97
CA LEU A 63 8.63 -22.54 -16.36
C LEU A 63 9.52 -23.08 -15.25
N SER A 64 9.30 -22.68 -13.98
CA SER A 64 10.02 -23.22 -12.83
C SER A 64 9.80 -24.73 -12.67
N LEU A 65 8.57 -25.20 -12.87
CA LEU A 65 8.22 -26.61 -12.74
C LEU A 65 8.71 -27.44 -13.94
N ALA A 66 8.70 -26.88 -15.15
CA ALA A 66 9.18 -27.58 -16.34
C ALA A 66 10.71 -27.74 -16.36
N PHE A 67 11.47 -26.78 -15.81
CA PHE A 67 12.94 -26.78 -15.84
C PHE A 67 13.58 -26.44 -14.48
N PRO A 68 13.40 -27.29 -13.45
CA PRO A 68 13.76 -26.95 -12.06
C PRO A 68 15.25 -26.65 -11.87
N THR A 69 16.15 -27.44 -12.45
CA THR A 69 17.60 -27.26 -12.29
C THR A 69 18.09 -25.94 -12.88
N ARG A 70 17.68 -25.65 -14.13
CA ARG A 70 18.06 -24.39 -14.81
C ARG A 70 17.43 -23.19 -14.14
N ALA A 71 16.18 -23.30 -13.68
CA ALA A 71 15.52 -22.24 -12.92
C ALA A 71 16.28 -21.94 -11.62
N GLY A 72 16.69 -22.97 -10.86
CA GLY A 72 17.48 -22.81 -9.64
C GLY A 72 18.83 -22.13 -9.88
N GLU A 73 19.57 -22.54 -10.91
CA GLU A 73 20.84 -21.89 -11.29
C GLU A 73 20.63 -20.42 -11.65
N LEU A 74 19.62 -20.11 -12.48
CA LEU A 74 19.27 -18.74 -12.85
C LEU A 74 18.90 -17.91 -11.62
N TYR A 75 18.07 -18.43 -10.71
CA TYR A 75 17.68 -17.72 -9.49
C TYR A 75 18.86 -17.44 -8.59
N ASN A 76 19.78 -18.39 -8.43
CA ASN A 76 20.98 -18.19 -7.64
C ASN A 76 21.90 -17.14 -8.27
N ASN A 77 22.11 -17.20 -9.59
CA ASN A 77 22.93 -16.23 -10.31
C ASN A 77 22.36 -14.82 -10.20
N VAL A 78 21.05 -14.66 -10.37
CA VAL A 78 20.35 -13.37 -10.21
C VAL A 78 20.44 -12.89 -8.77
N ARG A 79 20.18 -13.75 -7.79
CA ARG A 79 20.27 -13.40 -6.36
C ARG A 79 21.67 -12.92 -5.99
N THR A 80 22.71 -13.64 -6.42
CA THR A 80 24.11 -13.28 -6.15
C THR A 80 24.47 -11.99 -6.87
N GLY A 81 24.13 -11.84 -8.16
CA GLY A 81 24.40 -10.62 -8.90
C GLY A 81 23.72 -9.38 -8.30
N ILE A 82 22.47 -9.49 -7.83
CA ILE A 82 21.78 -8.40 -7.13
C ILE A 82 22.48 -8.10 -5.79
N SER A 83 22.83 -9.12 -5.02
CA SER A 83 23.49 -8.94 -3.72
C SER A 83 24.87 -8.28 -3.86
N ASP A 84 25.64 -8.66 -4.86
CA ASP A 84 27.00 -8.14 -5.06
C ASP A 84 26.99 -6.69 -5.55
N VAL A 85 26.07 -6.34 -6.46
CA VAL A 85 26.00 -4.99 -7.05
C VAL A 85 25.19 -4.02 -6.19
N PHE A 86 24.05 -4.47 -5.65
CA PHE A 86 23.09 -3.63 -4.92
C PHE A 86 23.10 -3.84 -3.40
N GLY A 87 23.93 -4.74 -2.86
CA GLY A 87 23.94 -5.04 -1.41
C GLY A 87 24.19 -3.81 -0.54
N TRP A 88 25.15 -2.96 -0.93
CA TRP A 88 25.41 -1.70 -0.22
C TRP A 88 24.21 -0.74 -0.27
N PHE A 89 23.49 -0.71 -1.40
CA PHE A 89 22.32 0.13 -1.59
C PHE A 89 21.15 -0.36 -0.72
N PHE A 90 20.94 -1.67 -0.60
CA PHE A 90 19.94 -2.24 0.31
C PHE A 90 20.20 -1.85 1.76
N ILE A 91 21.46 -1.93 2.22
CA ILE A 91 21.84 -1.52 3.59
C ILE A 91 21.59 -0.02 3.79
N LEU A 92 21.98 0.81 2.81
CA LEU A 92 21.77 2.26 2.88
C LEU A 92 20.27 2.58 2.96
N VAL A 93 19.46 2.02 2.06
CA VAL A 93 18.01 2.26 2.02
C VAL A 93 17.32 1.77 3.29
N ALA A 94 17.70 0.61 3.82
CA ALA A 94 17.16 0.12 5.10
C ALA A 94 17.45 1.09 6.26
N ASN A 95 18.69 1.57 6.36
CA ASN A 95 19.05 2.58 7.37
C ASN A 95 18.33 3.92 7.14
N LEU A 96 18.21 4.34 5.89
CA LEU A 96 17.49 5.56 5.51
C LEU A 96 16.03 5.49 5.94
N PHE A 97 15.34 4.36 5.73
CA PHE A 97 13.95 4.19 6.17
C PHE A 97 13.81 4.26 7.69
N ILE A 98 14.74 3.67 8.45
CA ILE A 98 14.74 3.77 9.92
C ILE A 98 14.90 5.23 10.36
N ILE A 99 15.90 5.93 9.82
CA ILE A 99 16.15 7.34 10.14
C ILE A 99 14.94 8.19 9.73
N PHE A 100 14.36 7.94 8.55
CA PHE A 100 13.20 8.64 8.05
C PHE A 100 11.97 8.42 8.93
N MET A 101 11.70 7.20 9.38
CA MET A 101 10.60 6.91 10.32
C MET A 101 10.80 7.61 11.66
N VAL A 102 12.02 7.58 12.22
CA VAL A 102 12.33 8.30 13.47
C VAL A 102 12.19 9.81 13.28
N TYR A 103 12.65 10.34 12.15
CA TYR A 103 12.47 11.74 11.79
C TYR A 103 10.98 12.10 11.71
N LEU A 104 10.15 11.31 11.03
CA LEU A 104 8.71 11.55 10.98
C LEU A 104 8.08 11.53 12.38
N ALA A 105 8.44 10.56 13.22
CA ALA A 105 7.90 10.43 14.58
C ALA A 105 8.29 11.60 15.51
N LEU A 106 9.52 12.12 15.41
CA LEU A 106 10.02 13.21 16.28
C LEU A 106 9.79 14.61 15.71
N SER A 107 9.54 14.72 14.41
CA SER A 107 9.29 16.01 13.76
C SER A 107 7.84 16.47 13.94
N LYS A 108 7.56 17.70 13.49
CA LYS A 108 6.19 18.26 13.43
C LYS A 108 5.20 17.39 12.65
N TYR A 109 5.70 16.53 11.75
CA TYR A 109 4.85 15.66 10.92
C TYR A 109 4.24 14.50 11.71
N GLY A 110 4.83 14.10 12.85
CA GLY A 110 4.29 13.04 13.71
C GLY A 110 2.98 13.42 14.41
N ASN A 111 2.67 14.72 14.50
CA ASN A 111 1.43 15.22 15.09
C ASN A 111 0.26 15.28 14.09
N ILE A 112 0.51 15.00 12.81
CA ILE A 112 -0.53 15.05 11.78
C ILE A 112 -1.42 13.81 11.90
N ARG A 113 -2.72 14.04 12.10
CA ARG A 113 -3.72 12.96 12.12
C ARG A 113 -4.03 12.51 10.69
N LEU A 114 -3.97 11.19 10.45
CA LEU A 114 -4.34 10.58 9.18
C LEU A 114 -5.87 10.40 9.16
N GLY A 115 -6.55 10.98 8.16
CA GLY A 115 -8.01 10.91 8.02
C GLY A 115 -8.74 12.25 8.15
N GLY A 116 -8.02 13.35 8.38
CA GLY A 116 -8.59 14.70 8.51
C GLY A 116 -8.43 15.30 9.91
N VAL A 117 -8.84 16.55 10.06
CA VAL A 117 -8.70 17.31 11.32
C VAL A 117 -9.57 16.75 12.44
N ASP A 118 -10.75 16.24 12.09
CA ASP A 118 -11.75 15.67 13.02
C ASP A 118 -11.72 14.14 13.07
N ALA A 119 -10.66 13.52 12.54
CA ALA A 119 -10.54 12.07 12.56
C ALA A 119 -10.29 11.56 13.99
N ASP A 120 -11.14 10.62 14.41
CA ASP A 120 -11.02 9.88 15.65
C ASP A 120 -10.54 8.44 15.41
N LYS A 121 -10.05 7.79 16.46
CA LYS A 121 -9.54 6.41 16.38
C LYS A 121 -10.70 5.45 16.13
N GLU A 122 -10.66 4.70 15.03
CA GLU A 122 -11.64 3.63 14.75
C GLU A 122 -11.51 2.44 15.71
N PHE A 123 -10.30 2.20 16.22
CA PHE A 123 -9.98 1.08 17.10
C PHE A 123 -9.33 1.57 18.40
N SER A 124 -9.53 0.82 19.50
CA SER A 124 -8.83 1.08 20.76
C SER A 124 -7.31 0.89 20.61
N ASP A 125 -6.52 1.59 21.42
CA ASP A 125 -5.06 1.54 21.34
C ASP A 125 -4.50 0.11 21.50
N ILE A 126 -5.10 -0.69 22.37
CA ILE A 126 -4.69 -2.09 22.58
C ILE A 126 -5.04 -2.95 21.35
N SER A 127 -6.25 -2.77 20.80
CA SER A 127 -6.66 -3.48 19.58
C SER A 127 -5.78 -3.12 18.39
N TRP A 128 -5.39 -1.83 18.28
CA TRP A 128 -4.51 -1.35 17.22
C TRP A 128 -3.10 -1.95 17.33
N VAL A 129 -2.50 -1.96 18.51
CA VAL A 129 -1.19 -2.60 18.73
C VAL A 129 -1.26 -4.11 18.41
N ALA A 130 -2.33 -4.79 18.82
CA ALA A 130 -2.53 -6.20 18.51
C ALA A 130 -2.62 -6.48 17.01
N MET A 131 -3.29 -5.60 16.24
CA MET A 131 -3.36 -5.70 14.77
C MET A 131 -1.98 -5.53 14.13
N LEU A 132 -1.17 -4.56 14.58
CA LEU A 132 0.20 -4.37 14.09
C LEU A 132 1.09 -5.58 14.37
N PHE A 133 0.97 -6.16 15.58
CA PHE A 133 1.72 -7.36 15.94
C PHE A 133 1.32 -8.56 15.08
N SER A 134 0.02 -8.76 14.85
CA SER A 134 -0.48 -9.81 13.97
C SER A 134 -0.04 -9.63 12.51
N ALA A 135 0.01 -8.39 12.01
CA ALA A 135 0.48 -8.11 10.66
C ALA A 135 1.99 -8.35 10.51
N GLY A 136 2.78 -8.11 11.57
CA GLY A 136 4.23 -8.26 11.56
C GLY A 136 4.73 -9.69 11.82
N MET A 137 4.00 -10.50 12.58
CA MET A 137 4.38 -11.89 12.86
C MET A 137 4.10 -12.81 11.67
N GLY A 138 5.11 -13.00 10.80
CA GLY A 138 5.03 -13.91 9.66
C GLY A 138 5.66 -15.29 9.91
N ILE A 139 5.54 -16.17 8.91
CA ILE A 139 6.20 -17.49 8.88
C ILE A 139 7.73 -17.41 9.08
N GLY A 140 8.34 -16.27 8.73
CA GLY A 140 9.77 -16.04 8.89
C GLY A 140 10.25 -16.19 10.34
N LEU A 141 9.47 -15.77 11.34
CA LEU A 141 9.85 -15.94 12.75
C LEU A 141 9.85 -17.41 13.19
N MET A 142 8.92 -18.21 12.66
CA MET A 142 8.87 -19.65 12.94
C MET A 142 10.03 -20.42 12.31
N PHE A 143 10.56 -19.94 11.19
CA PHE A 143 11.65 -20.62 10.46
C PHE A 143 13.05 -20.18 10.94
N PHE A 144 13.25 -18.88 11.19
CA PHE A 144 14.54 -18.31 11.58
C PHE A 144 14.69 -18.06 13.09
N GLY A 145 13.64 -18.27 13.88
CA GLY A 145 13.64 -18.07 15.33
C GLY A 145 14.17 -19.24 16.15
N VAL A 146 14.69 -20.29 15.50
CA VAL A 146 15.35 -21.44 16.14
C VAL A 146 16.82 -21.16 16.43
#